data_AF-A0A9W6ETI2-F1
#
_entry.id   AF-A0A9W6ETI2-F1
#
_cell.length_a   1.000
_cell.length_b   1.000
_cell.length_c   1.000
_cell.angle_alpha   90.00
_cell.angle_beta   90.00
_cell.angle_gamma   90.00
#
_symmetry.space_group_name_H-M   'P 1'
#
loop_
_entity.id
_entity.type
_entity.pdbx_description
1 polymer ?
#
loop_
_entity_poly.entity_id
_entity_poly.type
_entity_poly.pdbx_seq_one_letter_code
_entity_poly.pdbx_strand_id
1 'polypeptide(L)'
;MYGFVIMGYGKKMDYYKDPNNKNTKSKVDLDKIYNNLITPSLHDMNIQGLRGDEISNSEVIDKDMFELLLGCEIVVADITTLNSNAMYELGVRHALKPYSTIILTSDDCNLPFDISHNRVFKYSLRDIRNEEKLKQTKIKLNRMLKSAIKKVNLKGGGNEKDKYDSPVYRNIDHLSFPTISKKRIEEIIRKHYNTETISKLLEKAKEFKKKHEYRKVADIFKKLASNNSNPYYVQQESLFLNKNGDYKEAENIINKLNPLNSFDSETTGLYGSVEKQLYLQTNSMNFLNEAIKSYNRGYILNRDYYNGENVVNCLIYKILNLSKKTLTNDLLNELHYLKYQITKINEDVLKLATRNNINRNENGLEKDYWLFATISLSYLLNKNNSEYQNYRKQFMLYRKYDWETNTYNNSKELRNTFLESEMIRSLYVKSILDKE
;
A
#
# COMPACT_ATOMS: atom_id res chain seq x y z
N MET A 1 29.52 1.74 15.91
CA MET A 1 29.62 1.69 14.44
C MET A 1 28.22 1.84 13.89
N TYR A 2 28.05 2.69 12.88
CA TYR A 2 26.77 2.95 12.26
C TYR A 2 26.71 2.27 10.89
N GLY A 3 25.57 1.66 10.60
CA GLY A 3 25.29 1.02 9.32
C GLY A 3 24.10 1.71 8.67
N PHE A 4 24.24 2.19 7.45
CA PHE A 4 23.11 2.74 6.70
C PHE A 4 22.46 1.64 5.83
N VAL A 5 21.13 1.57 5.83
CA VAL A 5 20.37 0.57 5.09
C VAL A 5 19.58 1.24 3.97
N ILE A 6 19.98 0.92 2.74
CA ILE A 6 19.36 1.36 1.49
C ILE A 6 18.35 0.28 1.08
N MET A 7 17.06 0.59 1.05
CA MET A 7 16.01 -0.33 0.58
C MET A 7 14.68 0.38 0.34
N GLY A 8 13.80 -0.24 -0.45
CA GLY A 8 12.39 0.13 -0.46
C GLY A 8 11.66 -0.25 0.84
N TYR A 9 10.49 0.34 1.09
CA TYR A 9 9.69 0.11 2.29
C TYR A 9 8.32 -0.53 1.99
N GLY A 10 7.77 -1.24 2.97
CA GLY A 10 6.45 -1.87 2.89
C GLY A 10 6.34 -3.01 1.89
N LYS A 11 5.11 -3.26 1.44
CA LYS A 11 4.82 -4.28 0.41
C LYS A 11 4.92 -3.67 -0.98
N LYS A 12 5.85 -4.13 -1.80
CA LYS A 12 6.06 -3.65 -3.16
C LYS A 12 5.83 -4.77 -4.17
N MET A 13 5.29 -4.41 -5.34
CA MET A 13 5.24 -5.32 -6.46
C MET A 13 6.66 -5.49 -7.01
N ASP A 14 7.07 -6.73 -7.18
CA ASP A 14 8.31 -7.05 -7.88
C ASP A 14 8.02 -7.23 -9.37
N TYR A 15 8.56 -6.31 -10.17
CA TYR A 15 8.42 -6.27 -11.62
C TYR A 15 9.58 -6.94 -12.35
N TYR A 16 10.64 -7.36 -11.64
CA TYR A 16 11.93 -7.71 -12.22
C TYR A 16 12.35 -9.16 -11.92
N LYS A 17 11.39 -10.03 -11.60
CA LYS A 17 11.62 -11.48 -11.53
C LYS A 17 11.97 -12.06 -12.89
N ASP A 18 12.75 -13.14 -12.88
CA ASP A 18 13.09 -13.92 -14.07
C ASP A 18 11.82 -14.21 -14.90
N PRO A 19 11.74 -13.72 -16.16
CA PRO A 19 10.57 -13.91 -17.03
C PRO A 19 10.29 -15.38 -17.37
N ASN A 20 11.26 -16.29 -17.17
CA ASN A 20 11.06 -17.73 -17.33
C ASN A 20 10.33 -18.38 -16.15
N ASN A 21 10.16 -17.66 -15.03
CA ASN A 21 9.42 -18.12 -13.87
C ASN A 21 7.95 -17.66 -13.97
N LYS A 22 7.06 -18.58 -14.34
CA LYS A 22 5.62 -18.34 -14.62
C LYS A 22 4.83 -17.67 -13.47
N ASN A 23 5.39 -17.58 -12.27
CA ASN A 23 4.83 -16.79 -11.15
C ASN A 23 5.16 -15.30 -11.31
N THR A 24 4.58 -14.70 -12.34
CA THR A 24 4.74 -13.29 -12.69
C THR A 24 4.02 -12.40 -11.65
N LYS A 25 4.75 -11.46 -11.06
CA LYS A 25 4.28 -10.38 -10.15
C LYS A 25 3.84 -10.83 -8.75
N SER A 26 4.81 -11.11 -7.88
CA SER A 26 4.55 -11.31 -6.44
C SER A 26 4.78 -10.03 -5.63
N LYS A 27 3.90 -9.72 -4.67
CA LYS A 27 4.17 -8.70 -3.64
C LYS A 27 5.29 -9.17 -2.70
N VAL A 28 6.38 -8.42 -2.63
CA VAL A 28 7.48 -8.62 -1.68
C VAL A 28 7.26 -7.72 -0.47
N ASP A 29 7.42 -8.27 0.73
CA ASP A 29 7.29 -7.55 2.00
C ASP A 29 8.69 -7.16 2.49
N LEU A 30 9.11 -5.94 2.15
CA LEU A 30 10.47 -5.44 2.43
C LEU A 30 10.69 -5.19 3.92
N ASP A 31 9.62 -4.85 4.66
CA ASP A 31 9.70 -4.71 6.11
C ASP A 31 10.05 -6.03 6.80
N LYS A 32 9.56 -7.17 6.28
CA LYS A 32 9.96 -8.49 6.81
C LYS A 32 11.43 -8.78 6.58
N ILE A 33 11.97 -8.44 5.41
CA ILE A 33 13.40 -8.60 5.13
C ILE A 33 14.22 -7.75 6.10
N TYR A 34 13.84 -6.48 6.28
CA TYR A 34 14.51 -5.57 7.19
C TYR A 34 14.50 -6.08 8.64
N ASN A 35 13.32 -6.44 9.15
CA ASN A 35 13.13 -6.82 10.56
C ASN A 35 13.68 -8.21 10.88
N ASN A 36 13.56 -9.16 9.96
CA ASN A 36 13.90 -10.56 10.24
C ASN A 36 15.34 -10.90 9.86
N LEU A 37 15.91 -10.27 8.83
CA LEU A 37 17.25 -10.59 8.32
C LEU A 37 18.25 -9.47 8.59
N ILE A 38 18.03 -8.26 8.07
CA ILE A 38 19.03 -7.18 8.08
C ILE A 38 19.29 -6.68 9.50
N THR A 39 18.24 -6.29 10.23
CA THR A 39 18.35 -5.71 11.57
C THR A 39 19.03 -6.68 12.56
N PRO A 40 18.63 -7.96 12.65
CA PRO A 40 19.30 -8.91 13.54
C PRO A 40 20.76 -9.16 13.14
N SER A 41 21.08 -9.24 11.85
CA SER A 41 22.45 -9.43 11.39
C SER A 41 23.38 -8.23 11.69
N LEU A 42 22.86 -7.00 11.61
CA LEU A 42 23.59 -5.81 12.05
C LEU A 42 23.79 -5.80 13.56
N HIS A 43 22.75 -6.17 14.32
CA HIS A 43 22.81 -6.27 15.78
C HIS A 43 23.85 -7.29 16.25
N ASP A 44 23.91 -8.48 15.65
CA ASP A 44 24.92 -9.51 15.94
C ASP A 44 26.37 -9.03 15.74
N MET A 45 26.56 -7.96 14.96
CA MET A 45 27.85 -7.34 14.66
C MET A 45 28.10 -6.05 15.45
N ASN A 46 27.24 -5.70 16.41
CA ASN A 46 27.26 -4.44 17.15
C ASN A 46 27.22 -3.20 16.23
N ILE A 47 26.48 -3.29 15.12
CA ILE A 47 26.22 -2.18 14.21
C ILE A 47 24.83 -1.64 14.50
N GLN A 48 24.73 -0.34 14.74
CA GLN A 48 23.45 0.34 14.78
C GLN A 48 22.98 0.60 13.35
N GLY A 49 21.95 -0.13 12.92
CA GLY A 49 21.31 0.04 11.61
C GLY A 49 20.43 1.28 11.56
N LEU A 50 20.57 2.06 10.49
CA LEU A 50 19.82 3.28 10.20
C LEU A 50 19.14 3.08 8.84
N ARG A 51 17.81 2.93 8.80
CA ARG A 51 17.08 2.78 7.53
C ARG A 51 16.75 4.14 6.94
N GLY A 52 16.84 4.27 5.62
CA GLY A 52 16.62 5.55 4.93
C GLY A 52 15.22 6.17 5.13
N ASP A 53 14.18 5.34 5.31
CA ASP A 53 12.81 5.80 5.54
C ASP A 53 12.52 6.22 6.99
N GLU A 54 13.46 6.02 7.92
CA GLU A 54 13.35 6.53 9.30
C GLU A 54 13.82 7.99 9.42
N ILE A 55 14.47 8.53 8.39
CA ILE A 55 14.80 9.96 8.30
C ILE A 55 13.50 10.74 8.02
N SER A 56 13.13 11.63 8.93
CA SER A 56 11.86 12.38 8.87
C SER A 56 12.07 13.76 8.21
N ASN A 57 11.13 14.20 7.34
CA ASN A 57 10.97 15.56 6.73
C ASN A 57 11.65 15.89 5.37
N SER A 58 10.86 16.10 4.30
CA SER A 58 11.29 16.05 2.88
C SER A 58 12.26 17.10 2.32
N GLU A 59 12.53 18.24 2.96
CA GLU A 59 13.36 19.31 2.34
C GLU A 59 14.79 19.38 2.87
N VAL A 60 15.06 18.81 4.05
CA VAL A 60 16.40 18.77 4.68
C VAL A 60 16.98 17.34 4.65
N ILE A 61 16.19 16.35 4.20
CA ILE A 61 16.56 14.93 4.18
C ILE A 61 17.71 14.64 3.22
N ASP A 62 17.70 15.15 1.99
CA ASP A 62 18.64 14.68 0.98
C ASP A 62 20.09 14.89 1.43
N LYS A 63 20.38 16.06 2.01
CA LYS A 63 21.71 16.34 2.57
C LYS A 63 22.06 15.38 3.71
N ASP A 64 21.22 15.26 4.73
CA ASP A 64 21.48 14.42 5.90
C ASP A 64 21.61 12.93 5.48
N MET A 65 20.81 12.48 4.51
CA MET A 65 20.84 11.13 3.94
C MET A 65 22.14 10.87 3.16
N PHE A 66 22.54 11.78 2.26
CA PHE A 66 23.83 11.65 1.56
C PHE A 66 25.01 11.69 2.53
N GLU A 67 24.91 12.49 3.59
CA GLU A 67 25.91 12.53 4.65
C GLU A 67 25.97 11.20 5.43
N LEU A 68 24.85 10.54 5.69
CA LEU A 68 24.82 9.17 6.25
C LEU A 68 25.41 8.14 5.28
N LEU A 69 25.03 8.20 3.99
CA LEU A 69 25.59 7.34 2.94
C LEU A 69 27.12 7.45 2.88
N LEU A 70 27.67 8.65 3.08
CA LEU A 70 29.10 8.87 3.06
C LEU A 70 29.78 8.56 4.41
N GLY A 71 29.14 8.89 5.53
CA GLY A 71 29.76 8.83 6.86
C GLY A 71 29.58 7.51 7.61
N CYS A 72 28.56 6.70 7.30
CA CYS A 72 28.42 5.38 7.90
C CYS A 72 29.54 4.43 7.46
N GLU A 73 30.07 3.68 8.42
CA GLU A 73 31.19 2.76 8.19
C GLU A 73 30.80 1.58 7.30
N ILE A 74 29.52 1.20 7.32
CA ILE A 74 28.95 0.12 6.50
C ILE A 74 27.66 0.59 5.86
N VAL A 75 27.44 0.19 4.62
CA VAL A 75 26.17 0.33 3.91
C VAL A 75 25.67 -1.04 3.49
N VAL A 76 24.40 -1.33 3.78
CA VAL A 76 23.70 -2.54 3.32
C VAL A 76 22.61 -2.09 2.35
N ALA A 77 22.71 -2.50 1.09
CA ALA A 77 21.76 -2.13 0.05
C ALA A 77 20.95 -3.34 -0.40
N ASP A 78 19.68 -3.43 0.01
CA ASP A 78 18.75 -4.43 -0.51
C ASP A 78 18.06 -3.90 -1.77
N ILE A 79 18.40 -4.51 -2.90
CA ILE A 79 17.92 -4.14 -4.23
C ILE A 79 16.93 -5.17 -4.80
N THR A 80 16.29 -5.97 -3.93
CA THR A 80 15.41 -7.09 -4.32
C THR A 80 14.28 -6.68 -5.27
N THR A 81 13.78 -5.46 -5.16
CA THR A 81 12.70 -4.94 -6.02
C THR A 81 13.19 -3.98 -7.11
N LEU A 82 14.52 -3.80 -7.23
CA LEU A 82 15.17 -2.79 -8.06
C LEU A 82 14.50 -1.41 -7.92
N ASN A 83 14.14 -1.04 -6.69
CA ASN A 83 13.57 0.27 -6.41
C ASN A 83 14.54 1.37 -6.89
N SER A 84 14.04 2.30 -7.70
CA SER A 84 14.86 3.36 -8.31
C SER A 84 15.64 4.19 -7.29
N ASN A 85 15.05 4.47 -6.13
CA ASN A 85 15.72 5.25 -5.08
C ASN A 85 16.83 4.42 -4.44
N ALA A 86 16.58 3.15 -4.12
CA ALA A 86 17.60 2.26 -3.59
C ALA A 86 18.78 2.07 -4.56
N MET A 87 18.48 1.95 -5.86
CA MET A 87 19.49 1.86 -6.90
C MET A 87 20.32 3.15 -7.03
N TYR A 88 19.66 4.30 -6.94
CA TYR A 88 20.31 5.60 -6.95
C TYR A 88 21.25 5.79 -5.75
N GLU A 89 20.77 5.52 -4.53
CA GLU A 89 21.56 5.59 -3.30
C GLU A 89 22.77 4.65 -3.33
N LEU A 90 22.61 3.43 -3.87
CA LEU A 90 23.71 2.48 -4.09
C LEU A 90 24.76 3.05 -5.05
N GLY A 91 24.31 3.65 -6.16
CA GLY A 91 25.19 4.32 -7.12
C GLY A 91 25.99 5.46 -6.47
N VAL A 92 25.32 6.29 -5.67
CA VAL A 92 25.97 7.38 -4.92
C VAL A 92 27.00 6.82 -3.93
N ARG A 93 26.66 5.76 -3.18
CA ARG A 93 27.62 5.11 -2.28
C ARG A 93 28.84 4.56 -3.03
N HIS A 94 28.63 3.89 -4.17
CA HIS A 94 29.74 3.40 -5.00
C HIS A 94 30.63 4.54 -5.51
N ALA A 95 30.06 5.68 -5.91
CA ALA A 95 30.85 6.83 -6.36
C ALA A 95 31.64 7.48 -5.23
N LEU A 96 31.08 7.52 -4.03
CA LEU A 96 31.65 8.27 -2.90
C LEU A 96 32.56 7.45 -1.99
N LYS A 97 32.48 6.12 -2.00
CA LYS A 97 33.31 5.26 -1.15
C LYS A 97 33.88 4.04 -1.87
N PRO A 98 35.15 3.70 -1.60
CA PRO A 98 35.79 2.52 -2.21
C PRO A 98 35.32 1.18 -1.62
N TYR A 99 34.85 1.16 -0.38
CA TYR A 99 34.55 -0.07 0.35
C TYR A 99 33.39 0.04 1.34
N SER A 100 33.05 -1.12 1.90
CA SER A 100 32.05 -1.39 2.93
C SER A 100 30.61 -1.25 2.47
N THR A 101 30.36 -1.69 1.24
CA THR A 101 29.02 -1.73 0.65
C THR A 101 28.64 -3.19 0.42
N ILE A 102 27.56 -3.63 1.07
CA ILE A 102 27.04 -5.00 0.96
C ILE A 102 25.72 -4.95 0.20
N ILE A 103 25.70 -5.55 -0.99
CA ILE A 103 24.50 -5.61 -1.83
C ILE A 103 23.74 -6.89 -1.50
N LEU A 104 22.43 -6.78 -1.25
CA LEU A 104 21.50 -7.87 -0.96
C LEU A 104 20.46 -7.94 -2.08
N THR A 105 20.06 -9.15 -2.46
CA THR A 105 18.95 -9.36 -3.39
C THR A 105 18.30 -10.72 -3.19
N SER A 106 17.04 -10.88 -3.60
CA SER A 106 16.45 -12.21 -3.70
C SER A 106 17.15 -13.06 -4.76
N ASP A 107 17.16 -14.38 -4.55
CA ASP A 107 17.71 -15.36 -5.47
C ASP A 107 17.04 -15.37 -6.86
N ASP A 108 15.78 -14.95 -6.94
CA ASP A 108 14.96 -14.86 -8.15
C ASP A 108 14.95 -13.47 -8.82
N CYS A 109 15.69 -12.49 -8.28
CA CYS A 109 15.83 -11.16 -8.89
C CYS A 109 16.76 -11.20 -10.10
N ASN A 110 16.29 -10.70 -11.24
CA ASN A 110 17.11 -10.51 -12.43
C ASN A 110 17.89 -9.19 -12.31
N LEU A 111 19.17 -9.27 -11.96
CA LEU A 111 20.00 -8.08 -11.75
C LEU A 111 20.36 -7.40 -13.08
N PRO A 112 20.34 -6.06 -13.15
CA PRO A 112 20.91 -5.32 -14.27
C PRO A 112 22.39 -5.66 -14.48
N PHE A 113 22.83 -5.61 -15.73
CA PHE A 113 24.21 -5.96 -16.13
C PHE A 113 25.26 -5.23 -15.27
N ASP A 114 25.07 -3.93 -15.04
CA ASP A 114 25.98 -3.06 -14.27
C ASP A 114 26.19 -3.50 -12.81
N ILE A 115 25.26 -4.26 -12.22
CA ILE A 115 25.36 -4.79 -10.84
C ILE A 115 25.67 -6.28 -10.83
N SER A 116 25.37 -7.00 -11.92
CA SER A 116 25.51 -8.46 -12.00
C SER A 116 26.94 -8.95 -11.73
N HIS A 117 27.94 -8.11 -11.98
CA HIS A 117 29.36 -8.38 -11.75
C HIS A 117 29.84 -8.04 -10.33
N ASN A 118 29.00 -7.39 -9.52
CA ASN A 118 29.31 -7.11 -8.13
C ASN A 118 29.14 -8.35 -7.26
N ARG A 119 29.83 -8.36 -6.11
CA ARG A 119 29.60 -9.38 -5.09
C ARG A 119 28.27 -9.09 -4.40
N VAL A 120 27.26 -9.89 -4.71
CA VAL A 120 25.91 -9.76 -4.14
C VAL A 120 25.59 -10.91 -3.20
N PHE A 121 25.00 -10.60 -2.04
CA PHE A 121 24.42 -11.58 -1.14
C PHE A 121 23.01 -11.95 -1.61
N LYS A 122 22.86 -13.17 -2.14
CA LYS A 122 21.56 -13.71 -2.52
C LYS A 122 20.88 -14.43 -1.35
N TYR A 123 19.59 -14.21 -1.18
CA TYR A 123 18.76 -14.92 -0.19
C TYR A 123 17.42 -15.36 -0.79
N SER A 124 16.80 -16.38 -0.21
CA SER A 124 15.46 -16.78 -0.65
C SER A 124 14.38 -16.07 0.16
N LEU A 125 13.38 -15.51 -0.52
CA LEU A 125 12.18 -14.94 0.13
C LEU A 125 11.40 -15.97 0.96
N ARG A 126 11.55 -17.27 0.63
CA ARG A 126 10.97 -18.38 1.40
C ARG A 126 11.68 -18.56 2.73
N ASP A 127 12.99 -18.41 2.75
CA ASP A 127 13.81 -18.59 3.95
C ASP A 127 13.52 -17.51 4.99
N ILE A 128 13.18 -16.28 4.57
CA ILE A 128 12.75 -15.19 5.46
C ILE A 128 11.52 -15.56 6.31
N ARG A 129 10.72 -16.53 5.84
CA ARG A 129 9.49 -17.00 6.50
C ARG A 129 9.68 -18.28 7.31
N ASN A 130 10.86 -18.91 7.27
CA ASN A 130 11.14 -20.17 7.96
C ASN A 130 12.29 -19.95 8.95
N GLU A 131 12.06 -20.18 10.25
CA GLU A 131 13.01 -19.83 11.30
C GLU A 131 14.37 -20.53 11.17
N GLU A 132 14.38 -21.83 10.84
CA GLU A 132 15.62 -22.60 10.71
C GLU A 132 16.45 -22.12 9.53
N LYS A 133 15.80 -21.93 8.37
CA LYS A 133 16.48 -21.42 7.18
C LYS A 133 16.94 -19.98 7.35
N LEU A 134 16.15 -19.15 8.02
CA LEU A 134 16.52 -17.78 8.36
C LEU A 134 17.80 -17.74 9.22
N LYS A 135 17.94 -18.64 10.21
CA LYS A 135 19.18 -18.75 11.00
C LYS A 135 20.39 -19.02 10.12
N GLN A 136 20.28 -19.94 9.16
CA GLN A 136 21.36 -20.25 8.23
C GLN A 136 21.71 -19.06 7.33
N THR A 137 20.70 -18.36 6.81
CA THR A 137 20.88 -17.16 5.99
C THR A 137 21.55 -16.03 6.77
N LYS A 138 21.17 -15.81 8.04
CA LYS A 138 21.83 -14.86 8.95
C LYS A 138 23.31 -15.19 9.14
N ILE A 139 23.65 -16.46 9.38
CA ILE A 139 25.05 -16.87 9.54
C ILE A 139 25.87 -16.51 8.29
N LYS A 140 25.32 -16.72 7.08
CA LYS A 140 26.00 -16.37 5.83
C LYS A 140 26.17 -14.84 5.70
N LEU A 141 25.13 -14.05 6.01
CA LEU A 141 25.19 -12.59 5.96
C LEU A 141 26.20 -12.04 6.99
N ASN A 142 26.18 -12.58 8.21
CA ASN A 142 27.09 -12.23 9.30
C ASN A 142 28.57 -12.46 8.91
N ARG A 143 28.88 -13.52 8.16
CA ARG A 143 30.25 -13.73 7.62
C ARG A 143 30.65 -12.65 6.63
N MET A 144 29.73 -12.23 5.76
CA MET A 144 30.00 -11.16 4.78
C MET A 144 30.18 -9.81 5.47
N LEU A 145 29.33 -9.48 6.45
CA LEU A 145 29.47 -8.31 7.32
C LEU A 145 30.82 -8.30 8.04
N LYS A 146 31.20 -9.41 8.69
CA LYS A 146 32.49 -9.54 9.37
C LYS A 146 33.68 -9.33 8.43
N SER A 147 33.57 -9.81 7.18
CA SER A 147 34.59 -9.58 6.15
C SER A 147 34.68 -8.11 5.76
N ALA A 148 33.55 -7.42 5.60
CA ALA A 148 33.51 -5.99 5.29
C ALA A 148 34.09 -5.15 6.45
N ILE A 149 33.71 -5.41 7.70
CA ILE A 149 34.25 -4.75 8.90
C ILE A 149 35.77 -4.91 8.97
N LYS A 150 36.29 -6.12 8.73
CA LYS A 150 37.74 -6.36 8.74
C LYS A 150 38.46 -5.49 7.71
N LYS A 151 37.87 -5.28 6.53
CA LYS A 151 38.43 -4.40 5.49
C LYS A 151 38.45 -2.94 5.91
N VAL A 152 37.42 -2.45 6.61
CA VAL A 152 37.40 -1.08 7.19
C VAL A 152 38.61 -0.84 8.11
N ASN A 153 38.95 -1.84 8.92
CA ASN A 153 39.95 -1.70 9.96
C ASN A 153 41.40 -1.93 9.47
N LEU A 154 41.58 -2.49 8.27
CA LEU A 154 42.91 -2.76 7.70
C LEU A 154 43.44 -1.54 6.94
N LYS A 155 44.13 -0.64 7.66
CA LYS A 155 45.00 0.38 7.04
C LYS A 155 46.29 -0.28 6.54
N GLY A 156 46.52 -0.28 5.23
CA GLY A 156 47.80 -0.66 4.60
C GLY A 156 48.11 -2.17 4.62
N GLY A 157 48.11 -2.81 3.44
CA GLY A 157 48.64 -4.18 3.27
C GLY A 157 47.88 -5.02 2.24
N GLY A 158 48.54 -5.34 1.11
CA GLY A 158 47.97 -6.06 -0.04
C GLY A 158 47.51 -5.13 -1.18
N ASN A 159 47.30 -5.68 -2.39
CA ASN A 159 46.84 -4.93 -3.57
C ASN A 159 45.52 -4.20 -3.25
N GLU A 160 45.51 -2.86 -3.27
CA GLU A 160 44.38 -2.06 -2.77
C GLU A 160 43.08 -2.28 -3.58
N LYS A 161 43.20 -2.59 -4.88
CA LYS A 161 42.07 -2.83 -5.78
C LYS A 161 41.20 -4.03 -5.41
N ASP A 162 41.79 -5.10 -4.86
CA ASP A 162 41.04 -6.30 -4.42
C ASP A 162 40.22 -6.06 -3.14
N LYS A 163 40.50 -4.95 -2.46
CA LYS A 163 39.74 -4.54 -1.27
C LYS A 163 38.46 -3.82 -1.65
N TYR A 164 38.42 -3.13 -2.79
CA TYR A 164 37.31 -2.28 -3.21
C TYR A 164 36.08 -3.09 -3.63
N ASP A 165 34.93 -2.73 -3.07
CA ASP A 165 33.61 -3.23 -3.51
C ASP A 165 32.91 -2.26 -4.46
N SER A 166 33.37 -1.01 -4.54
CA SER A 166 32.90 -0.05 -5.53
C SER A 166 33.49 -0.33 -6.92
N PRO A 167 32.64 -0.42 -7.97
CA PRO A 167 33.10 -0.45 -9.35
C PRO A 167 33.90 0.79 -9.75
N VAL A 168 33.60 1.97 -9.19
CA VAL A 168 34.26 3.22 -9.55
C VAL A 168 35.73 3.18 -9.15
N TYR A 169 36.01 2.87 -7.88
CA TYR A 169 37.39 2.82 -7.35
C TYR A 169 38.16 1.59 -7.85
N ARG A 170 37.48 0.53 -8.30
CA ARG A 170 38.14 -0.62 -8.93
C ARG A 170 38.68 -0.28 -10.32
N ASN A 171 37.93 0.52 -11.09
CA ASN A 171 38.25 0.81 -12.49
C ASN A 171 39.02 2.12 -12.69
N ILE A 172 38.94 3.07 -11.76
CA ILE A 172 39.59 4.38 -11.88
C ILE A 172 40.68 4.50 -10.81
N ASP A 173 41.91 4.67 -11.28
CA ASP A 173 43.09 4.84 -10.43
C ASP A 173 43.22 6.26 -9.85
N HIS A 174 43.95 6.36 -8.74
CA HIS A 174 44.31 7.63 -8.08
C HIS A 174 43.14 8.51 -7.60
N LEU A 175 41.97 7.92 -7.33
CA LEU A 175 40.86 8.64 -6.71
C LEU A 175 41.06 8.85 -5.21
N SER A 176 40.76 10.06 -4.75
CA SER A 176 40.52 10.35 -3.34
C SER A 176 39.03 10.27 -3.04
N PHE A 177 38.67 9.85 -1.83
CA PHE A 177 37.27 9.76 -1.41
C PHE A 177 36.97 10.73 -0.27
N PRO A 178 35.79 11.39 -0.28
CA PRO A 178 35.45 12.34 0.75
C PRO A 178 35.22 11.68 2.12
N THR A 179 35.27 12.48 3.17
CA THR A 179 35.03 12.05 4.55
C THR A 179 34.06 13.00 5.25
N ILE A 180 33.31 12.46 6.21
CA ILE A 180 32.43 13.23 7.09
C ILE A 180 32.86 12.93 8.52
N SER A 181 32.82 13.96 9.36
CA SER A 181 33.17 13.82 10.77
C SER A 181 32.15 12.95 11.51
N LYS A 182 32.63 12.11 12.41
CA LYS A 182 31.75 11.27 13.25
C LYS A 182 30.72 12.11 14.04
N LYS A 183 31.14 13.30 14.51
CA LYS A 183 30.26 14.26 15.20
C LYS A 183 29.05 14.66 14.33
N ARG A 184 29.25 14.93 13.04
CA ARG A 184 28.16 15.27 12.11
C ARG A 184 27.17 14.11 11.96
N ILE A 185 27.67 12.88 11.90
CA ILE A 185 26.82 11.68 11.84
C ILE A 185 26.01 11.52 13.14
N GLU A 186 26.65 11.70 14.29
CA GLU A 186 25.96 11.65 15.60
C GLU A 186 24.87 12.73 15.74
N GLU A 187 25.09 13.93 15.17
CA GLU A 187 24.08 15.00 15.11
C GLU A 187 22.85 14.59 14.27
N ILE A 188 23.07 14.02 13.08
CA ILE A 188 21.99 13.53 12.20
C ILE A 188 21.21 12.41 12.91
N ILE A 189 21.91 11.49 13.56
CA ILE A 189 21.28 10.39 14.32
C ILE A 189 20.43 10.94 15.47
N ARG A 190 20.95 11.92 16.23
CA ARG A 190 20.19 12.56 17.30
C ARG A 190 18.92 13.25 16.79
N LYS A 191 19.02 13.88 15.61
CA LYS A 191 17.92 14.62 14.98
C LYS A 191 16.81 13.69 14.47
N HIS A 192 17.15 12.54 13.89
CA HIS A 192 16.18 11.70 13.16
C HIS A 192 15.85 10.36 13.81
N TYR A 193 16.82 9.75 14.52
CA TYR A 193 16.73 8.36 14.97
C TYR A 193 16.58 8.20 16.49
N ASN A 194 16.94 9.23 17.27
CA ASN A 194 16.74 9.22 18.72
C ASN A 194 15.36 9.74 19.15
N THR A 195 14.55 10.22 18.21
CA THR A 195 13.11 10.52 18.40
C THR A 195 12.26 9.27 18.18
N GLU A 196 10.94 9.36 18.40
CA GLU A 196 10.00 8.30 18.09
C GLU A 196 9.94 8.08 16.56
N THR A 197 10.63 7.05 16.06
CA THR A 197 10.78 6.79 14.60
C THR A 197 9.45 6.44 13.94
N ILE A 198 9.38 6.64 12.61
CA ILE A 198 8.21 6.26 11.80
C ILE A 198 7.87 4.78 12.00
N SER A 199 8.87 3.89 12.00
CA SER A 199 8.67 2.45 12.21
C SER A 199 7.98 2.14 13.56
N LYS A 200 8.45 2.75 14.66
CA LYS A 200 7.84 2.61 15.99
C LYS A 200 6.41 3.15 16.03
N LEU A 201 6.15 4.28 15.37
CA LEU A 201 4.81 4.85 15.25
C LEU A 201 3.88 3.90 14.48
N LEU A 202 4.33 3.35 13.35
CA LEU A 202 3.55 2.41 12.55
C LEU A 202 3.30 1.08 13.30
N GLU A 203 4.24 0.62 14.13
CA GLU A 203 4.03 -0.54 15.00
C GLU A 203 2.96 -0.26 16.06
N LYS A 204 3.03 0.89 16.75
CA LYS A 204 1.98 1.33 17.68
C LYS A 204 0.62 1.44 16.99
N ALA A 205 0.57 1.99 15.79
CA ALA A 205 -0.66 2.09 14.99
C ALA A 205 -1.24 0.71 14.65
N LYS A 206 -0.39 -0.29 14.34
CA LYS A 206 -0.84 -1.68 14.12
C LYS A 206 -1.44 -2.28 15.38
N GLU A 207 -0.85 -2.05 16.55
CA GLU A 207 -1.38 -2.54 17.83
C GLU A 207 -2.72 -1.88 18.21
N PHE A 208 -2.84 -0.55 18.09
CA PHE A 208 -4.12 0.13 18.30
C PHE A 208 -5.19 -0.31 17.30
N LYS A 209 -4.82 -0.55 16.04
CA LYS A 209 -5.74 -1.08 15.02
C LYS A 209 -6.28 -2.45 15.39
N LYS A 210 -5.45 -3.36 15.93
CA LYS A 210 -5.91 -4.69 16.40
C LYS A 210 -6.92 -4.58 17.54
N LYS A 211 -6.80 -3.54 18.38
CA LYS A 211 -7.70 -3.25 19.50
C LYS A 211 -8.92 -2.40 19.10
N HIS A 212 -9.09 -2.09 17.82
CA HIS A 212 -10.13 -1.18 17.30
C HIS A 212 -10.10 0.24 17.88
N GLU A 213 -8.95 0.69 18.40
CA GLU A 213 -8.75 2.04 18.95
C GLU A 213 -8.45 3.04 17.82
N TYR A 214 -9.40 3.22 16.88
CA TYR A 214 -9.16 3.93 15.62
C TYR A 214 -8.77 5.40 15.79
N ARG A 215 -9.29 6.10 16.81
CA ARG A 215 -8.87 7.47 17.11
C ARG A 215 -7.36 7.57 17.37
N LYS A 216 -6.80 6.66 18.18
CA LYS A 216 -5.35 6.65 18.47
C LYS A 216 -4.52 6.31 17.23
N VAL A 217 -5.06 5.48 16.33
CA VAL A 217 -4.43 5.21 15.02
C VAL A 217 -4.39 6.48 14.19
N ALA A 218 -5.49 7.25 14.12
CA ALA A 218 -5.55 8.52 13.42
C ALA A 218 -4.57 9.55 13.99
N ASP A 219 -4.47 9.68 15.32
CA ASP A 219 -3.53 10.60 15.98
C ASP A 219 -2.07 10.30 15.62
N ILE A 220 -1.71 9.02 15.48
CA ILE A 220 -0.39 8.63 14.99
C ILE A 220 -0.18 9.09 13.54
N PHE A 221 -1.14 8.86 12.66
CA PHE A 221 -1.03 9.28 11.26
C PHE A 221 -1.04 10.80 11.09
N LYS A 222 -1.75 11.54 11.94
CA LYS A 222 -1.66 13.00 12.04
C LYS A 222 -0.24 13.47 12.37
N LYS A 223 0.40 12.82 13.34
CA LYS A 223 1.81 13.10 13.70
C LYS A 223 2.75 12.79 12.54
N LEU A 224 2.51 11.70 11.81
CA LEU A 224 3.30 11.35 10.62
C LEU A 224 3.09 12.34 9.46
N ALA A 225 1.84 12.73 9.18
CA ALA A 225 1.49 13.67 8.12
C ALA A 225 2.03 15.09 8.38
N SER A 226 2.06 15.52 9.65
CA SER A 226 2.59 16.85 10.02
C SER A 226 4.10 16.95 9.77
N ASN A 227 4.81 15.82 9.75
CA ASN A 227 6.25 15.75 9.57
C ASN A 227 6.65 15.20 8.18
N ASN A 228 5.69 14.83 7.33
CA ASN A 228 5.99 14.19 6.06
C ASN A 228 4.91 14.49 5.01
N SER A 229 5.35 15.01 3.86
CA SER A 229 4.49 15.39 2.74
C SER A 229 3.88 14.21 1.97
N ASN A 230 4.10 12.96 2.41
CA ASN A 230 3.57 11.77 1.75
C ASN A 230 2.04 11.68 1.90
N PRO A 231 1.27 11.73 0.79
CA PRO A 231 -0.19 11.66 0.81
C PRO A 231 -0.75 10.44 1.55
N TYR A 232 0.01 9.34 1.58
CA TYR A 232 -0.35 8.12 2.31
C TYR A 232 -0.72 8.39 3.77
N TYR A 233 0.01 9.25 4.49
CA TYR A 233 -0.27 9.49 5.90
C TYR A 233 -1.56 10.28 6.11
N VAL A 234 -1.83 11.27 5.24
CA VAL A 234 -3.09 12.03 5.23
C VAL A 234 -4.28 11.11 4.92
N GLN A 235 -4.11 10.19 3.96
CA GLN A 235 -5.11 9.18 3.62
C GLN A 235 -5.42 8.26 4.81
N GLN A 236 -4.38 7.75 5.49
CA GLN A 236 -4.58 6.88 6.64
C GLN A 236 -5.21 7.62 7.83
N GLU A 237 -4.82 8.87 8.10
CA GLU A 237 -5.46 9.71 9.12
C GLU A 237 -6.97 9.83 8.85
N SER A 238 -7.37 10.23 7.63
CA SER A 238 -8.79 10.32 7.25
C SER A 238 -9.51 8.97 7.32
N LEU A 239 -8.89 7.88 6.83
CA LEU A 239 -9.47 6.54 6.89
C LEU A 239 -9.82 6.12 8.32
N PHE A 240 -8.92 6.35 9.28
CA PHE A 240 -9.14 5.93 10.67
C PHE A 240 -10.08 6.88 11.43
N LEU A 241 -10.10 8.18 11.12
CA LEU A 241 -11.14 9.09 11.61
C LEU A 241 -12.53 8.65 11.12
N ASN A 242 -12.66 8.32 9.83
CA ASN A 242 -13.89 7.83 9.23
C ASN A 242 -14.35 6.51 9.91
N LYS A 243 -13.44 5.58 10.15
CA LYS A 243 -13.74 4.33 10.89
C LYS A 243 -14.12 4.56 12.35
N ASN A 244 -13.63 5.63 12.97
CA ASN A 244 -13.98 6.01 14.34
C ASN A 244 -15.37 6.67 14.45
N GLY A 245 -15.91 7.16 13.33
CA GLY A 245 -17.15 7.95 13.30
C GLY A 245 -16.93 9.47 13.26
N ASP A 246 -15.68 9.93 13.17
CA ASP A 246 -15.31 11.35 13.15
C ASP A 246 -15.36 11.91 11.72
N TYR A 247 -16.52 11.79 11.06
CA TYR A 247 -16.65 12.00 9.61
C TYR A 247 -16.28 13.40 9.15
N LYS A 248 -16.65 14.44 9.89
CA LYS A 248 -16.31 15.83 9.55
C LYS A 248 -14.82 16.12 9.69
N GLU A 249 -14.15 15.53 10.67
CA GLU A 249 -12.70 15.64 10.78
C GLU A 249 -12.03 14.89 9.62
N ALA A 250 -12.52 13.68 9.29
CA ALA A 250 -12.03 12.89 8.16
C ALA A 250 -12.15 13.61 6.81
N GLU A 251 -13.26 14.33 6.58
CA GLU A 251 -13.53 15.17 5.40
C GLU A 251 -12.51 16.31 5.29
N ASN A 252 -12.29 17.04 6.39
CA ASN A 252 -11.32 18.14 6.44
C ASN A 252 -9.89 17.66 6.16
N ILE A 253 -9.53 16.46 6.63
CA ILE A 253 -8.20 15.90 6.39
C ILE A 253 -8.03 15.47 4.92
N ILE A 254 -8.95 14.71 4.35
CA ILE A 254 -8.80 14.19 2.99
C ILE A 254 -8.91 15.30 1.93
N ASN A 255 -9.67 16.36 2.19
CA ASN A 255 -9.78 17.51 1.29
C ASN A 255 -8.45 18.24 1.05
N LYS A 256 -7.48 18.11 1.96
CA LYS A 256 -6.12 18.63 1.74
C LYS A 256 -5.43 18.02 0.52
N LEU A 257 -5.86 16.84 0.08
CA LEU A 257 -5.34 16.15 -1.12
C LEU A 257 -6.12 16.48 -2.40
N ASN A 258 -7.08 17.42 -2.35
CA ASN A 258 -7.89 17.85 -3.49
C ASN A 258 -8.53 16.67 -4.26
N PRO A 259 -9.37 15.85 -3.59
CA PRO A 259 -9.80 14.55 -4.09
C PRO A 259 -10.48 14.62 -5.46
N LEU A 260 -11.33 15.62 -5.71
CA LEU A 260 -12.05 15.77 -6.99
C LEU A 260 -11.14 16.05 -8.19
N ASN A 261 -9.90 16.50 -7.96
CA ASN A 261 -8.90 16.73 -8.99
C ASN A 261 -7.73 15.71 -8.93
N SER A 262 -7.69 14.84 -7.92
CA SER A 262 -6.62 13.86 -7.75
C SER A 262 -6.64 12.78 -8.85
N PHE A 263 -5.46 12.27 -9.23
CA PHE A 263 -5.31 11.08 -10.08
C PHE A 263 -5.13 9.79 -9.28
N ASP A 264 -5.07 9.88 -7.95
CA ASP A 264 -4.93 8.73 -7.07
C ASP A 264 -6.31 8.20 -6.64
N SER A 265 -6.65 6.99 -7.09
CA SER A 265 -7.95 6.39 -6.81
C SER A 265 -8.19 6.09 -5.33
N GLU A 266 -7.11 5.91 -4.55
CA GLU A 266 -7.23 5.69 -3.11
C GLU A 266 -7.77 6.97 -2.44
N THR A 267 -7.19 8.13 -2.77
CA THR A 267 -7.68 9.44 -2.33
C THR A 267 -9.15 9.64 -2.67
N THR A 268 -9.53 9.39 -3.93
CA THR A 268 -10.94 9.56 -4.36
C THR A 268 -11.88 8.56 -3.68
N GLY A 269 -11.44 7.31 -3.49
CA GLY A 269 -12.25 6.29 -2.83
C GLY A 269 -12.47 6.58 -1.34
N LEU A 270 -11.45 7.08 -0.65
CA LEU A 270 -11.53 7.49 0.75
C LEU A 270 -12.45 8.71 0.93
N TYR A 271 -12.30 9.74 0.10
CA TYR A 271 -13.21 10.89 0.13
C TYR A 271 -14.65 10.46 -0.14
N GLY A 272 -14.90 9.65 -1.17
CA GLY A 272 -16.24 9.13 -1.46
C GLY A 272 -16.83 8.32 -0.29
N SER A 273 -15.98 7.59 0.44
CA SER A 273 -16.40 6.86 1.65
C SER A 273 -16.84 7.79 2.77
N VAL A 274 -16.09 8.87 3.02
CA VAL A 274 -16.43 9.89 4.02
C VAL A 274 -17.74 10.58 3.65
N GLU A 275 -17.86 11.05 2.42
CA GLU A 275 -19.05 11.73 1.91
C GLU A 275 -20.30 10.83 1.99
N LYS A 276 -20.16 9.54 1.67
CA LYS A 276 -21.25 8.58 1.83
C LYS A 276 -21.68 8.45 3.29
N GLN A 277 -20.76 8.41 4.26
CA GLN A 277 -21.12 8.33 5.67
C GLN A 277 -21.81 9.62 6.15
N LEU A 278 -21.33 10.79 5.71
CA LEU A 278 -21.99 12.07 5.98
C LEU A 278 -23.41 12.12 5.42
N TYR A 279 -23.63 11.59 4.21
CA TYR A 279 -24.98 11.43 3.67
C TYR A 279 -25.84 10.51 4.55
N LEU A 280 -25.33 9.35 4.99
CA LEU A 280 -26.11 8.42 5.81
C LEU A 280 -26.54 9.02 7.16
N GLN A 281 -25.74 9.93 7.72
CA GLN A 281 -26.10 10.63 8.96
C GLN A 281 -27.04 11.81 8.76
N THR A 282 -26.88 12.57 7.67
CA THR A 282 -27.55 13.87 7.50
C THR A 282 -28.69 13.84 6.48
N ASN A 283 -28.75 12.79 5.66
CA ASN A 283 -29.62 12.67 4.48
C ASN A 283 -29.46 13.84 3.48
N SER A 284 -28.34 14.57 3.53
CA SER A 284 -28.05 15.70 2.63
C SER A 284 -27.58 15.21 1.26
N MET A 285 -28.34 15.56 0.21
CA MET A 285 -28.02 15.18 -1.17
C MET A 285 -26.69 15.75 -1.67
N ASN A 286 -26.17 16.83 -1.07
CA ASN A 286 -24.87 17.37 -1.44
C ASN A 286 -23.76 16.35 -1.18
N PHE A 287 -23.73 15.74 0.01
CA PHE A 287 -22.73 14.70 0.33
C PHE A 287 -22.91 13.46 -0.56
N LEU A 288 -24.15 13.06 -0.87
CA LEU A 288 -24.36 11.93 -1.79
C LEU A 288 -23.84 12.24 -3.20
N ASN A 289 -24.09 13.44 -3.70
CA ASN A 289 -23.60 13.86 -5.02
C ASN A 289 -22.07 13.92 -5.06
N GLU A 290 -21.42 14.41 -3.99
CA GLU A 290 -19.96 14.41 -3.87
C GLU A 290 -19.38 12.99 -3.78
N ALA A 291 -20.04 12.08 -3.03
CA ALA A 291 -19.67 10.67 -3.00
C ALA A 291 -19.73 10.03 -4.39
N ILE A 292 -20.81 10.27 -5.16
CA ILE A 292 -20.96 9.77 -6.52
C ILE A 292 -19.83 10.30 -7.42
N LYS A 293 -19.58 11.62 -7.40
CA LYS A 293 -18.50 12.24 -8.20
C LYS A 293 -17.14 11.61 -7.88
N SER A 294 -16.83 11.47 -6.59
CA SER A 294 -15.53 10.98 -6.15
C SER A 294 -15.32 9.50 -6.49
N TYR A 295 -16.28 8.63 -6.15
CA TYR A 295 -16.19 7.21 -6.50
C TYR A 295 -16.16 7.00 -8.01
N ASN A 296 -16.96 7.75 -8.78
CA ASN A 296 -16.98 7.63 -10.23
C ASN A 296 -15.65 8.08 -10.85
N ARG A 297 -15.02 9.13 -10.30
CA ARG A 297 -13.67 9.54 -10.71
C ARG A 297 -12.65 8.42 -10.49
N GLY A 298 -12.61 7.85 -9.29
CA GLY A 298 -11.71 6.73 -8.96
C GLY A 298 -11.93 5.52 -9.88
N TYR A 299 -13.19 5.18 -10.13
CA TYR A 299 -13.58 4.10 -11.03
C TYR A 299 -13.17 4.36 -12.49
N ILE A 300 -13.33 5.58 -13.02
CA ILE A 300 -12.89 5.92 -14.37
C ILE A 300 -11.37 5.84 -14.51
N LEU A 301 -10.63 6.31 -13.50
CA LEU A 301 -9.16 6.35 -13.52
C LEU A 301 -8.54 4.95 -13.47
N ASN A 302 -8.98 4.10 -12.54
CA ASN A 302 -8.31 2.83 -12.25
C ASN A 302 -9.11 1.58 -12.65
N ARG A 303 -10.39 1.73 -13.03
CA ARG A 303 -11.31 0.62 -13.34
C ARG A 303 -11.25 -0.50 -12.31
N ASP A 304 -11.29 -0.14 -11.04
CA ASP A 304 -11.31 -1.09 -9.94
C ASP A 304 -12.74 -1.40 -9.48
N TYR A 305 -12.93 -2.63 -8.97
CA TYR A 305 -14.25 -3.10 -8.53
C TYR A 305 -14.76 -2.38 -7.28
N TYR A 306 -13.87 -1.85 -6.43
CA TYR A 306 -14.24 -1.21 -5.16
C TYR A 306 -14.93 0.13 -5.40
N ASN A 307 -14.30 1.00 -6.19
CA ASN A 307 -14.89 2.29 -6.54
C ASN A 307 -16.18 2.08 -7.35
N GLY A 308 -16.17 1.17 -8.33
CA GLY A 308 -17.36 0.87 -9.13
C GLY A 308 -18.55 0.36 -8.31
N GLU A 309 -18.32 -0.56 -7.37
CA GLU A 309 -19.37 -1.05 -6.46
C GLU A 309 -19.96 0.09 -5.61
N ASN A 310 -19.12 0.99 -5.14
CA ASN A 310 -19.58 2.12 -4.35
C ASN A 310 -20.31 3.18 -5.20
N VAL A 311 -19.96 3.36 -6.48
CA VAL A 311 -20.79 4.13 -7.42
C VAL A 311 -22.19 3.52 -7.50
N VAL A 312 -22.30 2.21 -7.71
CA VAL A 312 -23.60 1.51 -7.77
C VAL A 312 -24.40 1.75 -6.50
N ASN A 313 -23.80 1.56 -5.32
CA ASN A 313 -24.50 1.76 -4.05
C ASN A 313 -24.97 3.22 -3.89
N CYS A 314 -24.16 4.21 -4.26
CA CYS A 314 -24.55 5.62 -4.18
C CYS A 314 -25.66 5.99 -5.17
N LEU A 315 -25.64 5.44 -6.39
CA LEU A 315 -26.72 5.62 -7.36
C LEU A 315 -28.03 5.00 -6.87
N ILE A 316 -27.97 3.86 -6.19
CA ILE A 316 -29.14 3.24 -5.56
C ILE A 316 -29.73 4.16 -4.48
N TYR A 317 -28.91 4.71 -3.59
CA TYR A 317 -29.37 5.71 -2.61
C TYR A 317 -30.04 6.90 -3.30
N LYS A 318 -29.46 7.39 -4.40
CA LYS A 318 -30.03 8.51 -5.17
C LYS A 318 -31.39 8.16 -5.74
N ILE A 319 -31.56 6.97 -6.34
CA ILE A 319 -32.87 6.50 -6.81
C ILE A 319 -33.87 6.42 -5.66
N LEU A 320 -33.52 5.76 -4.55
CA LEU A 320 -34.43 5.59 -3.41
C LEU A 320 -34.86 6.94 -2.80
N ASN A 321 -33.98 7.95 -2.79
CA ASN A 321 -34.33 9.30 -2.37
C ASN A 321 -35.28 9.98 -3.37
N LEU A 322 -34.93 9.99 -4.66
CA LEU A 322 -35.75 10.54 -5.74
C LEU A 322 -37.14 9.90 -5.81
N SER A 323 -37.24 8.64 -5.41
CA SER A 323 -38.47 7.86 -5.42
C SER A 323 -39.55 8.34 -4.47
N LYS A 324 -39.18 9.19 -3.50
CA LYS A 324 -40.09 9.81 -2.53
C LYS A 324 -40.76 11.07 -3.10
N LYS A 325 -40.30 11.59 -4.24
CA LYS A 325 -40.83 12.79 -4.88
C LYS A 325 -42.02 12.45 -5.77
N THR A 326 -42.89 13.44 -6.00
CA THR A 326 -43.97 13.35 -6.98
C THR A 326 -43.41 13.04 -8.36
N LEU A 327 -44.02 12.07 -9.05
CA LEU A 327 -43.56 11.62 -10.36
C LEU A 327 -43.84 12.68 -11.43
N THR A 328 -42.79 13.09 -12.13
CA THR A 328 -42.86 13.93 -13.35
C THR A 328 -42.15 13.21 -14.50
N ASN A 329 -42.37 13.65 -15.74
CA ASN A 329 -41.69 13.06 -16.91
C ASN A 329 -40.17 13.22 -16.82
N ASP A 330 -39.67 14.37 -16.37
CA ASP A 330 -38.23 14.59 -16.19
C ASP A 330 -37.64 13.68 -15.11
N LEU A 331 -38.35 13.51 -13.99
CA LEU A 331 -37.95 12.59 -12.94
C LEU A 331 -37.95 11.13 -13.42
N LEU A 332 -38.94 10.75 -14.23
CA LEU A 332 -39.00 9.42 -14.84
C LEU A 332 -37.79 9.17 -15.76
N ASN A 333 -37.43 10.16 -16.58
CA ASN A 333 -36.24 10.10 -17.44
C ASN A 333 -34.94 10.01 -16.62
N GLU A 334 -34.79 10.80 -15.56
CA GLU A 334 -33.64 10.71 -14.66
C GLU A 334 -33.56 9.31 -14.02
N LEU A 335 -34.68 8.77 -13.53
CA LEU A 335 -34.74 7.43 -12.96
C LEU A 335 -34.33 6.34 -13.97
N HIS A 336 -34.79 6.42 -15.22
CA HIS A 336 -34.38 5.49 -16.28
C HIS A 336 -32.87 5.56 -16.56
N TYR A 337 -32.32 6.77 -16.64
CA TYR A 337 -30.89 6.97 -16.85
C TYR A 337 -30.05 6.40 -15.70
N LEU A 338 -30.44 6.65 -14.44
CA LEU A 338 -29.74 6.13 -13.27
C LEU A 338 -29.80 4.59 -13.21
N LYS A 339 -30.94 3.98 -13.54
CA LYS A 339 -31.08 2.52 -13.61
C LYS A 339 -30.15 1.91 -14.67
N TYR A 340 -30.12 2.50 -15.86
CA TYR A 340 -29.24 2.03 -16.93
C TYR A 340 -27.76 2.10 -16.51
N GLN A 341 -27.34 3.20 -15.87
CA GLN A 341 -25.99 3.33 -15.32
C GLN A 341 -25.68 2.25 -14.27
N ILE A 342 -26.59 2.01 -13.31
CA ILE A 342 -26.42 0.96 -12.31
C ILE A 342 -26.19 -0.39 -12.97
N THR A 343 -27.00 -0.75 -13.96
CA THR A 343 -26.86 -2.02 -14.69
C THR A 343 -25.50 -2.13 -15.36
N LYS A 344 -25.08 -1.10 -16.12
CA LYS A 344 -23.82 -1.13 -16.87
C LYS A 344 -22.60 -1.17 -15.96
N ILE A 345 -22.59 -0.38 -14.89
CA ILE A 345 -21.49 -0.37 -13.93
C ILE A 345 -21.47 -1.70 -13.16
N ASN A 346 -22.62 -2.25 -12.76
CA ASN A 346 -22.69 -3.55 -12.07
C ASN A 346 -22.18 -4.70 -12.94
N GLU A 347 -22.51 -4.72 -14.24
CA GLU A 347 -21.97 -5.69 -15.20
C GLU A 347 -20.44 -5.64 -15.29
N ASP A 348 -19.86 -4.44 -15.35
CA ASP A 348 -18.41 -4.26 -15.42
C ASP A 348 -17.72 -4.60 -14.09
N VAL A 349 -18.27 -4.15 -12.96
CA VAL A 349 -17.80 -4.50 -11.61
C VAL A 349 -17.79 -6.02 -11.41
N LEU A 350 -18.84 -6.72 -11.83
CA LEU A 350 -18.91 -8.18 -11.76
C LEU A 350 -17.79 -8.84 -12.58
N LYS A 351 -17.54 -8.36 -13.81
CA LYS A 351 -16.46 -8.86 -14.67
C LYS A 351 -15.08 -8.61 -14.03
N LEU A 352 -14.84 -7.40 -13.54
CA LEU A 352 -13.58 -7.01 -12.90
C LEU A 352 -13.31 -7.82 -11.64
N ALA A 353 -14.29 -7.94 -10.75
CA ALA A 353 -14.15 -8.69 -9.50
C ALA A 353 -13.95 -10.19 -9.76
N THR A 354 -14.70 -10.78 -10.70
CA THR A 354 -14.55 -12.19 -11.08
C THR A 354 -13.17 -12.46 -11.68
N ARG A 355 -12.71 -11.61 -12.61
CA ARG A 355 -11.36 -11.73 -13.20
C ARG A 355 -10.27 -11.61 -12.15
N ASN A 356 -10.40 -10.69 -11.20
CA ASN A 356 -9.46 -10.54 -10.09
C ASN A 356 -9.45 -11.79 -9.21
N ASN A 357 -10.62 -12.34 -8.87
CA ASN A 357 -10.72 -13.58 -8.09
C ASN A 357 -10.03 -14.77 -8.80
N ILE A 358 -10.25 -14.94 -10.11
CA ILE A 358 -9.60 -15.99 -10.92
C ILE A 358 -8.07 -15.82 -10.88
N ASN A 359 -7.58 -14.62 -11.21
CA ASN A 359 -6.15 -14.33 -11.22
C ASN A 359 -5.49 -14.61 -9.85
N ARG A 360 -6.16 -14.23 -8.75
CA ARG A 360 -5.66 -14.53 -7.41
C ARG A 360 -5.58 -16.02 -7.13
N ASN A 361 -6.57 -16.81 -7.57
CA ASN A 361 -6.58 -18.25 -7.39
C ASN A 361 -5.47 -18.93 -8.21
N GLU A 362 -5.28 -18.54 -9.47
CA GLU A 362 -4.21 -19.05 -10.33
C GLU A 362 -2.82 -18.76 -9.76
N ASN A 363 -2.65 -17.60 -9.11
CA ASN A 363 -1.39 -17.18 -8.49
C ASN A 363 -1.21 -17.66 -7.04
N GLY A 364 -2.12 -18.51 -6.52
CA GLY A 364 -2.05 -19.03 -5.16
C GLY A 364 -2.08 -17.94 -4.07
N LEU A 365 -2.71 -16.80 -4.34
CA LEU A 365 -2.84 -15.70 -3.39
C LEU A 365 -3.91 -16.00 -2.34
N GLU A 366 -3.79 -15.38 -1.16
CA GLU A 366 -4.81 -15.48 -0.09
C GLU A 366 -6.19 -15.07 -0.64
N LYS A 367 -7.24 -15.78 -0.21
CA LYS A 367 -8.62 -15.49 -0.59
C LYS A 367 -9.01 -14.10 -0.11
N ASP A 368 -9.62 -13.32 -1.00
CA ASP A 368 -10.08 -11.97 -0.71
C ASP A 368 -11.59 -11.99 -0.53
N TYR A 369 -12.05 -11.94 0.72
CA TYR A 369 -13.47 -12.03 1.01
C TYR A 369 -14.25 -10.83 0.47
N TRP A 370 -13.61 -9.66 0.26
CA TRP A 370 -14.28 -8.51 -0.35
C TRP A 370 -14.63 -8.77 -1.82
N LEU A 371 -13.80 -9.51 -2.56
CA LEU A 371 -14.17 -9.93 -3.92
C LEU A 371 -15.43 -10.79 -3.90
N PHE A 372 -15.55 -11.73 -2.96
CA PHE A 372 -16.75 -12.56 -2.83
C PHE A 372 -17.99 -11.74 -2.44
N ALA A 373 -17.82 -10.75 -1.54
CA ALA A 373 -18.87 -9.80 -1.19
C ALA A 373 -19.37 -9.05 -2.44
N THR A 374 -18.47 -8.37 -3.16
CA THR A 374 -18.80 -7.61 -4.38
C THR A 374 -19.49 -8.50 -5.43
N ILE A 375 -18.90 -9.67 -5.75
CA ILE A 375 -19.46 -10.60 -6.75
C ILE A 375 -20.86 -11.05 -6.36
N SER A 376 -21.05 -11.48 -5.10
CA SER A 376 -22.35 -11.93 -4.63
C SER A 376 -23.40 -10.82 -4.73
N LEU A 377 -23.09 -9.61 -4.27
CA LEU A 377 -24.01 -8.47 -4.33
C LEU A 377 -24.29 -8.05 -5.76
N SER A 378 -23.34 -8.20 -6.70
CA SER A 378 -23.58 -7.96 -8.11
C SER A 378 -24.54 -8.97 -8.73
N TYR A 379 -24.42 -10.26 -8.36
CA TYR A 379 -25.40 -11.28 -8.76
C TYR A 379 -26.78 -11.07 -8.12
N LEU A 380 -26.84 -10.53 -6.90
CA LEU A 380 -28.11 -10.13 -6.27
C LEU A 380 -28.85 -9.09 -7.13
N LEU A 381 -28.16 -8.04 -7.60
CA LEU A 381 -28.76 -7.05 -8.49
C LEU A 381 -29.19 -7.64 -9.84
N ASN A 382 -28.44 -8.62 -10.35
CA ASN A 382 -28.79 -9.35 -11.58
C ASN A 382 -29.89 -10.39 -11.37
N LYS A 383 -30.45 -10.52 -10.15
CA LYS A 383 -31.47 -11.52 -9.78
C LYS A 383 -31.02 -12.98 -10.02
N ASN A 384 -29.72 -13.24 -10.03
CA ASN A 384 -29.18 -14.60 -10.13
C ASN A 384 -28.98 -15.19 -8.73
N ASN A 385 -30.04 -15.80 -8.19
CA ASN A 385 -30.05 -16.33 -6.84
C ASN A 385 -29.03 -17.45 -6.59
N SER A 386 -28.75 -18.29 -7.60
CA SER A 386 -27.79 -19.40 -7.46
C SER A 386 -26.38 -18.87 -7.20
N GLU A 387 -25.89 -18.00 -8.09
CA GLU A 387 -24.54 -17.43 -7.97
C GLU A 387 -24.42 -16.49 -6.77
N TYR A 388 -25.46 -15.70 -6.48
CA TYR A 388 -25.52 -14.90 -5.25
C TYR A 388 -25.27 -15.75 -4.01
N GLN A 389 -25.99 -16.88 -3.85
CA GLN A 389 -25.83 -17.74 -2.68
C GLN A 389 -24.47 -18.43 -2.64
N ASN A 390 -23.94 -18.84 -3.80
CA ASN A 390 -22.60 -19.44 -3.90
C ASN A 390 -21.52 -18.50 -3.38
N TYR A 391 -21.42 -17.28 -3.94
CA TYR A 391 -20.41 -16.30 -3.52
C TYR A 391 -20.66 -15.75 -2.12
N ARG A 392 -21.92 -15.62 -1.70
CA ARG A 392 -22.24 -15.25 -0.31
C ARG A 392 -21.69 -16.28 0.68
N LYS A 393 -21.81 -17.58 0.40
CA LYS A 393 -21.23 -18.63 1.26
C LYS A 393 -19.71 -18.48 1.35
N GLN A 394 -19.04 -18.19 0.23
CA GLN A 394 -17.60 -17.93 0.21
C GLN A 394 -17.24 -16.70 1.06
N PHE A 395 -17.96 -15.59 0.93
CA PHE A 395 -17.77 -14.40 1.78
C PHE A 395 -17.90 -14.76 3.28
N MET A 396 -18.96 -15.47 3.65
CA MET A 396 -19.21 -15.88 5.05
C MET A 396 -18.14 -16.83 5.59
N LEU A 397 -17.50 -17.63 4.74
CA LEU A 397 -16.45 -18.57 5.12
C LEU A 397 -15.12 -17.85 5.41
N TYR A 398 -14.77 -16.81 4.65
CA TYR A 398 -13.46 -16.16 4.72
C TYR A 398 -13.42 -14.83 5.50
N ARG A 399 -14.58 -14.30 5.92
CA ARG A 399 -14.62 -13.16 6.85
C ARG A 399 -13.91 -13.49 8.17
N LYS A 400 -13.32 -12.48 8.79
CA LYS A 400 -12.54 -12.57 10.03
C LYS A 400 -13.23 -11.87 11.21
N TYR A 401 -14.05 -10.85 10.96
CA TYR A 401 -14.62 -10.00 11.99
C TYR A 401 -16.10 -9.67 11.75
N ASP A 402 -16.83 -9.30 12.80
CA ASP A 402 -18.28 -9.03 12.70
C ASP A 402 -18.60 -7.74 11.95
N TRP A 403 -17.72 -6.73 12.01
CA TRP A 403 -17.92 -5.48 11.26
C TRP A 403 -17.93 -5.70 9.74
N GLU A 404 -17.26 -6.75 9.25
CA GLU A 404 -17.24 -7.12 7.83
C GLU A 404 -18.62 -7.63 7.40
N THR A 405 -19.24 -8.48 8.23
CA THR A 405 -20.62 -8.96 8.04
C THR A 405 -21.62 -7.81 8.05
N ASN A 406 -21.46 -6.86 8.97
CA ASN A 406 -22.33 -5.69 9.07
C ASN A 406 -22.25 -4.82 7.82
N THR A 407 -21.04 -4.56 7.33
CA THR A 407 -20.82 -3.78 6.09
C THR A 407 -21.47 -4.45 4.88
N TYR A 408 -21.31 -5.78 4.75
CA TYR A 408 -21.97 -6.56 3.71
C TYR A 408 -23.49 -6.51 3.81
N ASN A 409 -24.03 -6.69 5.02
CA ASN A 409 -25.48 -6.69 5.24
C ASN A 409 -26.11 -5.34 4.92
N ASN A 410 -25.46 -4.22 5.25
CA ASN A 410 -25.96 -2.89 4.90
C ASN A 410 -26.08 -2.72 3.37
N SER A 411 -25.08 -3.20 2.62
CA SER A 411 -25.09 -3.13 1.16
C SER A 411 -26.12 -4.08 0.54
N LYS A 412 -26.31 -5.26 1.14
CA LYS A 412 -27.35 -6.22 0.76
C LYS A 412 -28.75 -5.65 0.98
N GLU A 413 -29.00 -5.06 2.15
CA GLU A 413 -30.28 -4.44 2.50
C GLU A 413 -30.62 -3.31 1.53
N LEU A 414 -29.67 -2.40 1.27
CA LEU A 414 -29.81 -1.34 0.28
C LEU A 414 -30.26 -1.87 -1.10
N ARG A 415 -29.61 -2.94 -1.58
CA ARG A 415 -29.92 -3.54 -2.88
C ARG A 415 -31.27 -4.25 -2.88
N ASN A 416 -31.65 -4.91 -1.79
CA ASN A 416 -32.98 -5.51 -1.65
C ASN A 416 -34.08 -4.44 -1.67
N THR A 417 -33.95 -3.38 -0.89
CA THR A 417 -34.90 -2.26 -0.88
C THR A 417 -35.08 -1.66 -2.28
N PHE A 418 -33.98 -1.54 -3.03
CA PHE A 418 -34.03 -1.11 -4.43
C PHE A 418 -34.81 -2.09 -5.31
N LEU A 419 -34.51 -3.38 -5.27
CA LEU A 419 -35.20 -4.40 -6.06
C LEU A 419 -36.70 -4.51 -5.73
N GLU A 420 -37.06 -4.38 -4.46
CA GLU A 420 -38.46 -4.34 -3.99
C GLU A 420 -39.19 -3.10 -4.53
N SER A 421 -38.54 -1.93 -4.48
CA SER A 421 -39.12 -0.68 -5.01
C SER A 421 -39.39 -0.74 -6.52
N GLU A 422 -38.53 -1.44 -7.26
CA GLU A 422 -38.70 -1.67 -8.70
C GLU A 422 -39.86 -2.61 -9.00
N MET A 423 -40.03 -3.66 -8.19
CA MET A 423 -41.15 -4.59 -8.32
C MET A 423 -42.49 -3.87 -8.12
N ILE A 424 -42.62 -3.07 -7.06
CA ILE A 424 -43.85 -2.31 -6.77
C ILE A 424 -44.20 -1.35 -7.91
N ARG A 425 -43.21 -0.63 -8.46
CA ARG A 425 -43.44 0.27 -9.59
C ARG A 425 -43.88 -0.45 -10.85
N SER A 426 -43.27 -1.60 -11.17
CA SER A 426 -43.65 -2.38 -12.34
C SER A 426 -45.10 -2.88 -12.25
N LEU A 427 -45.54 -3.29 -11.05
CA LEU A 427 -46.93 -3.68 -10.79
C LEU A 427 -47.90 -2.48 -10.91
N TYR A 428 -47.51 -1.31 -10.42
CA TYR A 428 -48.33 -0.09 -10.52
C TYR A 428 -48.53 0.36 -11.97
N VAL A 429 -47.46 0.41 -12.77
CA VAL A 429 -47.54 0.78 -14.20
C VAL A 429 -48.40 -0.22 -14.97
N LYS A 430 -48.24 -1.52 -14.71
CA LYS A 430 -49.06 -2.57 -15.32
C LYS A 430 -50.55 -2.40 -14.96
N SER A 431 -50.86 -2.05 -13.71
CA SER A 431 -52.24 -1.83 -13.26
C SER A 431 -52.92 -0.59 -13.86
N ILE A 432 -52.15 0.38 -14.35
CA ILE A 432 -52.66 1.55 -15.07
C ILE A 432 -52.93 1.19 -16.53
N LEU A 433 -51.99 0.49 -17.18
CA LEU A 433 -52.13 0.05 -18.57
C LEU A 433 -53.21 -1.02 -18.75
N ASP A 434 -53.48 -1.85 -17.74
CA ASP A 434 -54.58 -2.83 -17.76
C ASP A 434 -55.98 -2.18 -17.51
N LYS A 435 -56.03 -0.87 -17.22
CA LYS A 435 -57.27 -0.10 -16.98
C LYS A 435 -57.63 0.87 -18.11
N GLU A 436 -56.76 1.02 -19.10
CA GLU A 436 -57.02 1.69 -20.38
C GLU A 436 -57.34 0.64 -21.45
#